data_AF-A0A7S7NTH8-F1
#
_entry.id   AF-A0A7S7NTH8-F1
#
_cell.length_a   1.000
_cell.length_b   1.000
_cell.length_c   1.000
_cell.angle_alpha   90.00
_cell.angle_beta   90.00
_cell.angle_gamma   90.00
#
_symmetry.space_group_name_H-M   'P 1'
#
loop_
_entity.id
_entity.type
_entity.pdbx_description
1 polymer ?
#
loop_
_entity_poly.entity_id
_entity_poly.type
_entity_poly.pdbx_seq_one_letter_code
_entity_poly.pdbx_strand_id
1 'polypeptide(L)'
;MRRRLMVVSLFTAVVLLAANQRKLPKPSWPNFFSKEQDVQMGREYAQQVEQQMTVVQNKELTDYINKIGERLVKQGGLDDYPYFFKVVQEPSINAFALPGGPMFVHTGLIKAADNEAQIAGVLAHELSHVVLRHGTNQASKAQLIQLPAMLAGAVAGGTLAGQLAQLGIGLGANSVLLKFSRGAESDADLLGAHTMAKAGYNPLELARFFEKLEAEMGKSGSSKFAQFMSDHPNPGNRVKAIEDQLPYMARGPYSSQMGDLKRMQAFVDGLPAAPKKAAKGQGSSAGATAPAQLPNAQKPASVPVSSSMKTAQSNGLTLSYPSNWQETTEQNSLTLAPAEGRVQSFIGYGVMVNLAQAPSGQKVDLQQDTQKLLQSMAQQNAGMKVVEQPQQVTIGGSKALVTKLGSDSPYAGTREVDIVVTIDRGTSLFYLVFVAPEPDYAKLEPVFQQMTRSIRFQ
;
A
#
# COMPACT_ATOMS: atom_id res chain seq x y z
N MET A 1 -59.36 18.35 -10.19
CA MET A 1 -58.03 18.84 -9.75
C MET A 1 -57.14 17.79 -9.07
N ARG A 2 -57.66 16.71 -8.46
CA ARG A 2 -56.84 15.70 -7.75
C ARG A 2 -55.95 14.77 -8.61
N ARG A 3 -56.28 14.54 -9.90
CA ARG A 3 -55.47 13.66 -10.78
C ARG A 3 -54.18 14.31 -11.33
N ARG A 4 -54.09 15.64 -11.40
CA ARG A 4 -52.89 16.33 -11.91
C ARG A 4 -51.78 16.48 -10.87
N LEU A 5 -52.12 16.49 -9.57
CA LEU A 5 -51.15 16.52 -8.47
C LEU A 5 -50.40 15.18 -8.31
N MET A 6 -51.05 14.05 -8.58
CA MET A 6 -50.44 12.72 -8.44
C MET A 6 -49.37 12.43 -9.50
N VAL A 7 -49.51 12.98 -10.71
CA VAL A 7 -48.54 12.79 -11.81
C VAL A 7 -47.27 13.61 -11.58
N VAL A 8 -47.38 14.79 -10.98
CA VAL A 8 -46.22 15.63 -10.66
C VAL A 8 -45.40 15.00 -9.54
N SER A 9 -46.03 14.45 -8.49
CA SER A 9 -45.34 13.75 -7.39
C SER A 9 -44.63 12.46 -7.82
N LEU A 10 -45.19 11.73 -8.79
CA LEU A 10 -44.56 10.52 -9.34
C LEU A 10 -43.33 10.87 -10.17
N PHE A 11 -43.36 11.97 -10.93
CA PHE A 11 -42.22 12.46 -11.70
C PHE A 11 -41.07 12.95 -10.80
N THR A 12 -41.33 13.66 -9.70
CA THR A 12 -40.27 14.07 -8.77
C THR A 12 -39.62 12.89 -8.05
N ALA A 13 -40.40 11.86 -7.66
CA ALA A 13 -39.84 10.65 -7.06
C ALA A 13 -38.94 9.88 -8.05
N VAL A 14 -39.36 9.74 -9.31
CA VAL A 14 -38.56 9.06 -10.36
C VAL A 14 -37.28 9.85 -10.69
N VAL A 15 -37.32 11.18 -10.71
CA VAL A 15 -36.14 12.03 -10.96
C VAL A 15 -35.15 12.00 -9.79
N LEU A 16 -35.62 11.95 -8.53
CA LEU A 16 -34.75 11.83 -7.35
C LEU A 16 -34.10 10.44 -7.23
N LEU A 17 -34.79 9.36 -7.64
CA LEU A 17 -34.18 8.03 -7.77
C LEU A 17 -33.12 8.01 -8.88
N ALA A 18 -33.36 8.63 -10.03
CA ALA A 18 -32.34 8.68 -11.09
C ALA A 18 -31.07 9.47 -10.68
N ALA A 19 -31.20 10.47 -9.79
CA ALA A 19 -30.09 11.31 -9.35
C ALA A 19 -29.10 10.62 -8.39
N ASN A 20 -29.53 9.58 -7.67
CA ASN A 20 -28.70 8.86 -6.69
C ASN A 20 -28.08 7.55 -7.21
N GLN A 21 -28.42 7.12 -8.42
CA GLN A 21 -27.82 5.93 -9.03
C GLN A 21 -26.36 6.22 -9.44
N ARG A 22 -25.39 5.57 -8.82
CA ARG A 22 -24.00 5.63 -9.28
C ARG A 22 -23.84 4.75 -10.52
N LYS A 23 -23.13 5.25 -11.53
CA LYS A 23 -22.69 4.42 -12.65
C LYS A 23 -21.65 3.42 -12.13
N LEU A 24 -21.75 2.16 -12.57
CA LEU A 24 -20.74 1.16 -12.25
C LEU A 24 -19.37 1.61 -12.78
N PRO A 25 -18.32 1.46 -11.96
CA PRO A 25 -16.97 1.87 -12.34
C PRO A 25 -16.46 1.02 -13.50
N LYS A 26 -15.53 1.59 -14.25
CA LYS A 26 -14.81 0.92 -15.34
C LYS A 26 -13.31 1.08 -15.11
N PRO A 27 -12.47 0.20 -15.67
CA PRO A 27 -11.02 0.37 -15.62
C PRO A 27 -10.63 1.79 -16.06
N SER A 28 -9.82 2.47 -15.25
CA SER A 28 -9.42 3.85 -15.52
C SER A 28 -8.28 3.93 -16.51
N TRP A 29 -8.27 5.01 -17.30
CA TRP A 29 -7.24 5.33 -18.28
C TRP A 29 -6.33 6.45 -17.75
N PRO A 30 -5.01 6.44 -18.05
CA PRO A 30 -4.27 5.42 -18.80
C PRO A 30 -3.84 4.22 -17.92
N ASN A 31 -4.01 3.01 -18.45
CA ASN A 31 -3.35 1.80 -17.94
C ASN A 31 -2.45 1.28 -19.06
N PHE A 32 -1.14 1.24 -18.80
CA PHE A 32 -0.12 0.87 -19.78
C PHE A 32 0.08 -0.64 -19.92
N PHE A 33 -0.57 -1.42 -19.07
CA PHE A 33 -0.56 -2.88 -19.13
C PHE A 33 -1.77 -3.39 -19.92
N SER A 34 -1.55 -4.42 -20.73
CA SER A 34 -2.58 -5.22 -21.36
C SER A 34 -3.19 -6.25 -20.39
N LYS A 35 -4.33 -6.84 -20.75
CA LYS A 35 -4.95 -7.92 -19.96
C LYS A 35 -4.05 -9.14 -19.87
N GLU A 36 -3.35 -9.45 -20.95
CA GLU A 36 -2.40 -10.56 -21.05
C GLU A 36 -1.20 -10.34 -20.12
N GLN A 37 -0.71 -9.10 -20.00
CA GLN A 37 0.36 -8.75 -19.06
C GLN A 37 -0.09 -8.86 -17.60
N ASP A 38 -1.32 -8.47 -17.27
CA ASP A 38 -1.87 -8.67 -15.92
C ASP A 38 -1.91 -10.16 -15.56
N VAL A 39 -2.38 -10.99 -16.49
CA VAL A 39 -2.43 -12.45 -16.32
C VAL A 39 -1.04 -13.05 -16.16
N GLN A 40 -0.05 -12.59 -16.92
CA GLN A 40 1.33 -13.06 -16.80
C GLN A 40 1.94 -12.69 -15.44
N MET A 41 1.85 -11.42 -15.03
CA MET A 41 2.34 -10.96 -13.72
C MET A 41 1.66 -11.70 -12.57
N GLY A 42 0.33 -11.91 -12.65
CA GLY A 42 -0.42 -12.67 -11.67
C GLY A 42 0.15 -14.06 -11.43
N ARG A 43 0.43 -14.79 -12.52
CA ARG A 43 1.01 -16.14 -12.44
C ARG A 43 2.39 -16.13 -11.79
N GLU A 44 3.24 -15.18 -12.15
CA GLU A 44 4.59 -15.07 -11.59
C GLU A 44 4.56 -14.73 -10.09
N TYR A 45 3.73 -13.77 -9.68
CA TYR A 45 3.58 -13.41 -8.27
C TYR A 45 2.91 -14.51 -7.45
N ALA A 46 1.95 -15.23 -8.01
CA ALA A 46 1.35 -16.37 -7.33
C ALA A 46 2.40 -17.44 -6.97
N GLN A 47 3.34 -17.73 -7.88
CA GLN A 47 4.44 -18.64 -7.59
C GLN A 47 5.31 -18.16 -6.41
N GLN A 48 5.56 -16.85 -6.31
CA GLN A 48 6.29 -16.26 -5.20
C GLN A 48 5.53 -16.36 -3.88
N VAL A 49 4.22 -16.04 -3.90
CA VAL A 49 3.35 -16.18 -2.71
C VAL A 49 3.34 -17.62 -2.22
N GLU A 50 3.25 -18.61 -3.11
CA GLU A 50 3.24 -20.03 -2.74
C GLU A 50 4.59 -20.53 -2.18
N GLN A 51 5.69 -19.89 -2.58
CA GLN A 51 7.00 -20.14 -1.98
C GLN A 51 7.09 -19.57 -0.56
N GLN A 52 6.54 -18.37 -0.33
CA GLN A 52 6.64 -17.65 0.94
C GLN A 52 5.60 -18.10 1.98
N MET A 53 4.36 -18.29 1.57
CA MET A 53 3.24 -18.66 2.44
C MET A 53 2.98 -20.16 2.41
N THR A 54 2.35 -20.68 3.47
CA THR A 54 1.92 -22.07 3.51
C THR A 54 0.50 -22.18 2.96
N VAL A 55 0.35 -22.77 1.76
CA VAL A 55 -0.97 -23.08 1.20
C VAL A 55 -1.59 -24.24 1.99
N VAL A 56 -2.84 -24.07 2.42
CA VAL A 56 -3.59 -25.10 3.14
C VAL A 56 -3.93 -26.24 2.18
N GLN A 57 -3.41 -27.42 2.47
CA GLN A 57 -3.67 -28.64 1.69
C GLN A 57 -4.94 -29.34 2.17
N ASN A 58 -6.09 -28.70 1.98
CA ASN A 58 -7.40 -29.27 2.29
C ASN A 58 -8.35 -29.05 1.11
N LYS A 59 -8.77 -30.15 0.48
CA LYS A 59 -9.62 -30.10 -0.71
C LYS A 59 -11.00 -29.50 -0.40
N GLU A 60 -11.61 -29.86 0.72
CA GLU A 60 -12.95 -29.41 1.07
C GLU A 60 -12.99 -27.89 1.31
N LEU A 61 -12.02 -27.36 2.06
CA LEU A 61 -11.86 -25.93 2.31
C LEU A 61 -11.56 -25.15 1.03
N THR A 62 -10.68 -25.70 0.18
CA THR A 62 -10.32 -25.11 -1.10
C THR A 62 -11.52 -25.09 -2.06
N ASP A 63 -12.28 -26.20 -2.16
CA ASP A 63 -13.50 -26.28 -2.97
C ASP A 63 -14.57 -25.29 -2.46
N TYR A 64 -14.68 -25.12 -1.14
CA TYR A 64 -15.63 -24.17 -0.54
C TYR A 64 -15.33 -22.73 -0.97
N ILE A 65 -14.08 -22.28 -0.83
CA ILE A 65 -13.68 -20.93 -1.26
C ILE A 65 -13.80 -20.77 -2.78
N ASN A 66 -13.38 -21.77 -3.56
CA ASN A 66 -13.54 -21.74 -5.02
C ASN A 66 -15.02 -21.64 -5.44
N LYS A 67 -15.93 -22.35 -4.78
CA LYS A 67 -17.37 -22.25 -5.07
C LYS A 67 -17.92 -20.84 -4.87
N ILE A 68 -17.51 -20.16 -3.79
CA ILE A 68 -17.90 -18.76 -3.54
C ILE A 68 -17.34 -17.87 -4.65
N GLY A 69 -16.03 -17.99 -4.91
CA GLY A 69 -15.32 -17.22 -5.92
C GLY A 69 -15.89 -17.38 -7.33
N GLU A 70 -16.04 -18.62 -7.79
CA GLU A 70 -16.63 -18.94 -9.09
C GLU A 70 -18.07 -18.44 -9.22
N ARG A 71 -18.85 -18.53 -8.14
CA ARG A 71 -20.22 -18.01 -8.13
C ARG A 71 -20.22 -16.50 -8.34
N LEU A 72 -19.34 -15.77 -7.64
CA LEU A 72 -19.19 -14.32 -7.79
C LEU A 72 -18.77 -13.95 -9.21
N VAL A 73 -17.79 -14.64 -9.80
CA VAL A 73 -17.34 -14.39 -11.17
C VAL A 73 -18.45 -14.67 -12.18
N LYS A 74 -19.02 -15.88 -12.16
CA LYS A 74 -20.01 -16.35 -13.15
C LYS A 74 -21.33 -15.59 -13.06
N GLN A 75 -21.88 -15.42 -11.86
CA GLN A 75 -23.18 -14.77 -11.67
C GLN A 75 -23.07 -13.24 -11.62
N GLY A 76 -21.94 -12.71 -11.14
CA GLY A 76 -21.65 -11.28 -11.15
C GLY A 76 -21.49 -10.70 -12.56
N GLY A 77 -21.14 -11.54 -13.53
CA GLY A 77 -20.82 -11.13 -14.89
C GLY A 77 -19.52 -10.32 -14.92
N LEU A 78 -18.53 -10.78 -14.16
CA LEU A 78 -17.20 -10.19 -14.15
C LEU A 78 -16.42 -10.57 -15.41
N ASP A 79 -15.44 -9.75 -15.77
CA ASP A 79 -14.54 -10.02 -16.89
C ASP A 79 -13.86 -11.39 -16.74
N ASP A 80 -13.68 -12.09 -17.85
CA ASP A 80 -13.05 -13.41 -17.85
C ASP A 80 -11.52 -13.27 -17.66
N TYR A 81 -11.06 -13.74 -16.51
CA TYR A 81 -9.65 -13.93 -16.16
C TYR A 81 -9.47 -15.38 -15.67
N PRO A 82 -8.25 -15.96 -15.73
CA PRO A 82 -7.97 -17.28 -15.18
C PRO A 82 -7.91 -17.25 -13.65
N TYR A 83 -9.05 -16.96 -13.02
CA TYR A 83 -9.19 -16.88 -11.57
C TYR A 83 -8.86 -18.22 -10.92
N PHE A 84 -8.15 -18.16 -9.80
CA PHE A 84 -8.07 -19.27 -8.87
C PHE A 84 -8.01 -18.72 -7.45
N PHE A 85 -8.46 -19.55 -6.50
CA PHE A 85 -8.55 -19.17 -5.11
C PHE A 85 -7.78 -20.19 -4.28
N LYS A 86 -6.84 -19.72 -3.46
CA LYS A 86 -6.07 -20.55 -2.54
C LYS A 86 -6.22 -20.04 -1.11
N VAL A 87 -6.28 -20.97 -0.18
CA VAL A 87 -6.26 -20.63 1.25
C VAL A 87 -4.83 -20.74 1.76
N VAL A 88 -4.36 -19.70 2.45
CA VAL A 88 -3.04 -19.68 3.09
C VAL A 88 -3.19 -19.71 4.59
N GLN A 89 -2.32 -20.47 5.24
CA GLN A 89 -2.34 -20.69 6.68
C GLN A 89 -1.73 -19.50 7.42
N GLU A 90 -2.45 -18.39 7.40
CA GLU A 90 -2.09 -17.15 8.07
C GLU A 90 -3.17 -16.76 9.09
N PRO A 91 -2.81 -16.49 10.36
CA PRO A 91 -3.76 -16.14 11.40
C PRO A 91 -4.24 -14.69 11.32
N SER A 92 -3.59 -13.84 10.52
CA SER A 92 -4.06 -12.49 10.22
C SER A 92 -5.33 -12.53 9.39
N ILE A 93 -6.21 -11.55 9.60
CA ILE A 93 -7.43 -11.42 8.82
C ILE A 93 -7.06 -10.68 7.54
N ASN A 94 -6.96 -11.41 6.43
CA ASN A 94 -6.72 -10.80 5.13
C ASN A 94 -7.22 -11.68 3.97
N ALA A 95 -7.43 -11.06 2.82
CA ALA A 95 -7.43 -11.69 1.52
C ALA A 95 -6.90 -10.67 0.52
N PHE A 96 -6.24 -11.13 -0.54
CA PHE A 96 -5.72 -10.23 -1.56
C PHE A 96 -5.82 -10.87 -2.94
N ALA A 97 -6.05 -10.03 -3.94
CA ALA A 97 -5.96 -10.38 -5.34
C ALA A 97 -4.66 -9.91 -5.99
N LEU A 98 -4.12 -10.73 -6.88
CA LEU A 98 -3.04 -10.35 -7.79
C LEU A 98 -3.63 -9.99 -9.17
N PRO A 99 -2.88 -9.25 -10.01
CA PRO A 99 -3.27 -9.01 -11.39
C PRO A 99 -3.71 -10.27 -12.11
N GLY A 100 -4.74 -10.17 -12.93
CA GLY A 100 -5.18 -11.31 -13.75
C GLY A 100 -5.87 -12.45 -13.00
N GLY A 101 -6.25 -12.27 -11.73
CA GLY A 101 -7.22 -13.15 -11.06
C GLY A 101 -6.75 -14.16 -9.99
N PRO A 102 -5.45 -14.42 -9.76
CA PRO A 102 -5.02 -15.19 -8.59
C PRO A 102 -5.45 -14.53 -7.28
N MET A 103 -6.07 -15.29 -6.38
CA MET A 103 -6.55 -14.78 -5.09
C MET A 103 -6.13 -15.68 -3.94
N PHE A 104 -5.71 -15.07 -2.85
CA PHE A 104 -5.26 -15.76 -1.64
C PHE A 104 -6.10 -15.31 -0.44
N VAL A 105 -6.56 -16.28 0.35
CA VAL A 105 -7.47 -16.08 1.48
C VAL A 105 -6.78 -16.56 2.74
N HIS A 106 -6.61 -15.69 3.74
CA HIS A 106 -5.98 -16.09 4.99
C HIS A 106 -6.96 -16.90 5.84
N THR A 107 -6.46 -17.90 6.57
CA THR A 107 -7.25 -18.65 7.55
C THR A 107 -7.89 -17.76 8.62
N GLY A 108 -7.24 -16.64 8.98
CA GLY A 108 -7.79 -15.66 9.92
C GLY A 108 -9.11 -15.03 9.42
N LEU A 109 -9.24 -14.76 8.11
CA LEU A 109 -10.48 -14.24 7.53
C LEU A 109 -11.63 -15.24 7.67
N ILE A 110 -11.38 -16.51 7.38
CA ILE A 110 -12.38 -17.58 7.47
C ILE A 110 -12.89 -17.73 8.91
N LYS A 111 -11.99 -17.61 9.89
CA LYS A 111 -12.32 -17.63 11.33
C LYS A 111 -13.09 -16.40 11.79
N ALA A 112 -12.80 -15.24 11.22
CA ALA A 112 -13.41 -13.98 11.62
C ALA A 112 -14.81 -13.76 11.03
N ALA A 113 -15.16 -14.40 9.91
CA ALA A 113 -16.46 -14.24 9.29
C ALA A 113 -17.60 -14.87 10.13
N ASP A 114 -18.71 -14.16 10.28
CA ASP A 114 -19.91 -14.66 10.97
C ASP A 114 -20.81 -15.49 10.06
N ASN A 115 -20.72 -15.26 8.75
CA ASN A 115 -21.50 -15.94 7.74
C ASN A 115 -20.77 -15.96 6.38
N GLU A 116 -21.20 -16.83 5.47
CA GLU A 116 -20.54 -17.01 4.17
C GLU A 116 -20.57 -15.73 3.32
N ALA A 117 -21.65 -14.95 3.39
CA ALA A 117 -21.75 -13.72 2.62
C ALA A 117 -20.71 -12.66 3.02
N GLN A 118 -20.16 -12.70 4.23
CA GLN A 118 -19.04 -11.83 4.61
C GLN A 118 -17.74 -12.23 3.90
N ILE A 119 -17.45 -13.54 3.78
CA ILE A 119 -16.34 -14.03 2.96
C ILE A 119 -16.58 -13.65 1.50
N ALA A 120 -17.79 -13.88 0.99
CA ALA A 120 -18.17 -13.50 -0.36
C ALA A 120 -18.02 -11.99 -0.60
N GLY A 121 -18.30 -11.15 0.40
CA GLY A 121 -18.12 -9.71 0.32
C GLY A 121 -16.67 -9.29 0.19
N VAL A 122 -15.76 -9.87 0.99
CA VAL A 122 -14.33 -9.63 0.83
C VAL A 122 -13.84 -10.09 -0.53
N LEU A 123 -14.21 -11.31 -0.97
CA LEU A 123 -13.81 -11.81 -2.29
C LEU A 123 -14.38 -10.96 -3.43
N ALA A 124 -15.61 -10.46 -3.31
CA ALA A 124 -16.22 -9.58 -4.32
C ALA A 124 -15.50 -8.23 -4.40
N HIS A 125 -15.06 -7.69 -3.25
CA HIS A 125 -14.23 -6.49 -3.18
C HIS A 125 -12.88 -6.73 -3.88
N GLU A 126 -12.17 -7.81 -3.54
CA GLU A 126 -10.90 -8.18 -4.18
C GLU A 126 -11.02 -8.42 -5.70
N LEU A 127 -12.04 -9.15 -6.13
CA LEU A 127 -12.34 -9.36 -7.55
C LEU A 127 -12.60 -8.03 -8.27
N SER A 128 -13.22 -7.06 -7.59
CA SER A 128 -13.46 -5.74 -8.15
C SER A 128 -12.15 -4.98 -8.41
N HIS A 129 -11.14 -5.11 -7.53
CA HIS A 129 -9.81 -4.55 -7.80
C HIS A 129 -9.15 -5.15 -9.04
N VAL A 130 -9.32 -6.46 -9.29
CA VAL A 130 -8.81 -7.14 -10.49
C VAL A 130 -9.52 -6.64 -11.75
N VAL A 131 -10.86 -6.65 -11.74
CA VAL A 131 -11.67 -6.25 -12.90
C VAL A 131 -11.44 -4.79 -13.26
N LEU A 132 -11.36 -3.91 -12.24
CA LEU A 132 -11.06 -2.49 -12.43
C LEU A 132 -9.58 -2.20 -12.66
N ARG A 133 -8.73 -3.24 -12.61
CA ARG A 133 -7.28 -3.18 -12.85
C ARG A 133 -6.60 -2.15 -11.94
N HIS A 134 -7.04 -2.04 -10.69
CA HIS A 134 -6.55 -1.01 -9.76
C HIS A 134 -5.04 -1.15 -9.50
N GLY A 135 -4.53 -2.38 -9.36
CA GLY A 135 -3.10 -2.64 -9.17
C GLY A 135 -2.25 -2.17 -10.36
N THR A 136 -2.58 -2.60 -11.59
CA THR A 136 -1.79 -2.23 -12.78
C THR A 136 -2.00 -0.78 -13.23
N ASN A 137 -3.16 -0.20 -12.93
CA ASN A 137 -3.38 1.24 -13.06
C ASN A 137 -2.54 2.05 -12.06
N GLN A 138 -2.41 1.60 -10.82
CA GLN A 138 -1.54 2.25 -9.83
C GLN A 138 -0.07 2.17 -10.27
N ALA A 139 0.36 1.02 -10.79
CA ALA A 139 1.69 0.87 -11.40
C ALA A 139 1.86 1.80 -12.62
N SER A 140 0.84 1.93 -13.48
CA SER A 140 0.86 2.82 -14.64
C SER A 140 0.96 4.29 -14.23
N LYS A 141 0.25 4.71 -13.17
CA LYS A 141 0.36 6.07 -12.62
C LYS A 141 1.76 6.35 -12.08
N ALA A 142 2.37 5.38 -11.39
CA ALA A 142 3.76 5.48 -10.96
C ALA A 142 4.73 5.61 -12.16
N GLN A 143 4.48 4.90 -13.26
CA GLN A 143 5.24 5.03 -14.51
C GLN A 143 5.02 6.36 -15.22
N LEU A 144 3.79 6.88 -15.23
CA LEU A 144 3.46 8.15 -15.90
C LEU A 144 4.12 9.34 -15.21
N ILE A 145 4.29 9.27 -13.90
CA ILE A 145 5.11 10.22 -13.12
C ILE A 145 6.58 10.15 -13.53
N GLN A 146 7.09 8.98 -13.96
CA GLN A 146 8.45 8.78 -14.44
C GLN A 146 8.64 9.08 -15.95
N LEU A 147 7.55 9.19 -16.72
CA LEU A 147 7.57 9.38 -18.18
C LEU A 147 8.40 10.61 -18.64
N PRO A 148 8.37 11.76 -17.97
CA PRO A 148 9.25 12.89 -18.32
C PRO A 148 10.75 12.57 -18.20
N ALA A 149 11.14 11.78 -17.20
CA ALA A 149 12.54 11.33 -17.03
C ALA A 149 12.94 10.30 -18.11
N MET A 150 12.00 9.46 -18.56
CA MET A 150 12.22 8.51 -19.66
C MET A 150 12.37 9.20 -21.03
N LEU A 151 11.54 10.21 -21.32
CA LEU A 151 11.64 10.99 -22.55
C LEU A 151 12.98 11.73 -22.65
N ALA A 152 13.54 12.17 -21.52
CA ALA A 152 14.89 12.74 -21.47
C ALA A 152 15.99 11.69 -21.78
N GLY A 153 15.81 10.43 -21.38
CA GLY A 153 16.72 9.32 -21.69
C GLY A 153 16.58 8.74 -23.11
N ALA A 154 15.40 8.83 -23.73
CA ALA A 154 15.18 8.37 -25.11
C ALA A 154 15.94 9.21 -26.15
N VAL A 155 16.21 10.49 -25.85
CA VAL A 155 17.10 11.35 -26.64
C VAL A 155 18.55 10.80 -26.67
N ALA A 156 18.93 9.96 -25.70
CA ALA A 156 20.23 9.28 -25.64
C ALA A 156 20.29 7.92 -26.37
N GLY A 157 19.29 7.59 -27.21
CA GLY A 157 19.35 6.45 -28.14
C GLY A 157 18.48 5.23 -27.79
N GLY A 158 17.64 5.30 -26.76
CA GLY A 158 16.65 4.26 -26.43
C GLY A 158 15.27 4.55 -27.03
N THR A 159 14.58 3.55 -27.58
CA THR A 159 13.18 3.75 -27.99
C THR A 159 12.26 3.69 -26.77
N LEU A 160 11.30 4.63 -26.71
CA LEU A 160 10.31 4.70 -25.63
C LEU A 160 9.53 3.38 -25.48
N ALA A 161 9.24 2.71 -26.60
CA ALA A 161 8.58 1.40 -26.61
C ALA A 161 9.45 0.27 -26.00
N GLY A 162 10.76 0.26 -26.27
CA GLY A 162 11.68 -0.73 -25.70
C GLY A 162 11.86 -0.59 -24.20
N GLN A 163 11.93 0.65 -23.69
CA GLN A 163 12.03 0.92 -22.25
C GLN A 163 10.73 0.58 -21.50
N LEU A 164 9.57 0.84 -22.10
CA LEU A 164 8.27 0.46 -21.52
C LEU A 164 8.08 -1.07 -21.46
N ALA A 165 8.57 -1.81 -22.46
CA ALA A 165 8.52 -3.27 -22.48
C ALA A 165 9.39 -3.91 -21.37
N GLN A 166 10.57 -3.36 -21.11
CA GLN A 166 11.50 -3.83 -20.08
C GLN A 166 10.95 -3.64 -18.65
N LEU A 167 10.12 -2.59 -18.44
CA LEU A 167 9.45 -2.32 -17.17
C LEU A 167 8.27 -3.25 -16.89
N GLY A 168 7.61 -3.79 -17.94
CA GLY A 168 6.53 -4.76 -17.79
C GLY A 168 6.95 -6.08 -17.12
N ILE A 169 8.25 -6.36 -17.10
CA ILE A 169 8.87 -7.58 -16.53
C ILE A 169 9.56 -7.28 -15.18
N GLY A 170 9.86 -6.01 -14.87
CA GLY A 170 10.69 -5.61 -13.72
C GLY A 170 9.94 -5.24 -12.44
N LEU A 171 8.61 -5.27 -12.44
CA LEU A 171 7.81 -4.95 -11.25
C LEU A 171 7.81 -6.14 -10.29
N GLY A 172 8.15 -5.92 -9.02
CA GLY A 172 7.96 -6.92 -7.96
C GLY A 172 6.51 -6.90 -7.44
N ALA A 173 6.05 -8.02 -6.87
CA ALA A 173 4.69 -8.19 -6.34
C ALA A 173 4.23 -7.04 -5.42
N ASN A 174 5.17 -6.47 -4.67
CA ASN A 174 4.95 -5.38 -3.72
C ASN A 174 4.49 -4.05 -4.36
N SER A 175 4.78 -3.84 -5.65
CA SER A 175 4.35 -2.63 -6.38
C SER A 175 2.89 -2.69 -6.85
N VAL A 176 2.32 -3.89 -6.89
CA VAL A 176 0.94 -4.14 -7.36
C VAL A 176 -0.03 -4.41 -6.20
N LEU A 177 0.52 -4.71 -5.03
CA LEU A 177 -0.18 -4.87 -3.74
C LEU A 177 -0.15 -3.59 -2.87
N LEU A 178 0.04 -2.42 -3.49
CA LEU A 178 0.06 -1.14 -2.78
C LEU A 178 -1.32 -0.78 -2.21
N LYS A 179 -1.34 0.04 -1.16
CA LYS A 179 -2.57 0.65 -0.62
C LYS A 179 -3.34 1.36 -1.71
N PHE A 180 -4.62 1.02 -1.87
CA PHE A 180 -5.47 1.68 -2.84
C PHE A 180 -5.99 3.02 -2.34
N SER A 181 -6.23 3.95 -3.26
CA SER A 181 -6.84 5.24 -2.93
C SER A 181 -8.28 5.05 -2.45
N ARG A 182 -8.80 5.97 -1.62
CA ARG A 182 -10.22 5.96 -1.18
C ARG A 182 -11.22 5.90 -2.34
N GLY A 183 -10.88 6.46 -3.51
CA GLY A 183 -11.71 6.36 -4.71
C GLY A 183 -11.75 4.94 -5.27
N ALA A 184 -10.60 4.28 -5.36
CA ALA A 184 -10.51 2.88 -5.79
C ALA A 184 -11.24 1.93 -4.82
N GLU A 185 -11.13 2.17 -3.52
CA GLU A 185 -11.90 1.46 -2.49
C GLU A 185 -13.42 1.65 -2.67
N SER A 186 -13.85 2.89 -2.93
CA SER A 186 -15.27 3.22 -3.16
C SER A 186 -15.82 2.56 -4.44
N ASP A 187 -14.98 2.38 -5.45
CA ASP A 187 -15.35 1.71 -6.70
C ASP A 187 -15.39 0.19 -6.51
N ALA A 188 -14.45 -0.38 -5.76
CA ALA A 188 -14.42 -1.80 -5.41
C ALA A 188 -15.62 -2.19 -4.54
N ASP A 189 -16.01 -1.35 -3.56
CA ASP A 189 -17.22 -1.56 -2.76
C ASP A 189 -18.49 -1.54 -3.60
N LEU A 190 -18.61 -0.57 -4.51
CA LEU A 190 -19.77 -0.45 -5.37
C LEU A 190 -19.91 -1.66 -6.29
N LEU A 191 -18.85 -2.01 -7.01
CA LEU A 191 -18.86 -3.16 -7.92
C LEU A 191 -19.01 -4.47 -7.16
N GLY A 192 -18.34 -4.62 -6.01
CA GLY A 192 -18.43 -5.79 -5.14
C GLY A 192 -19.85 -6.01 -4.63
N ALA A 193 -20.52 -4.98 -4.14
CA ALA A 193 -21.91 -5.06 -3.70
C ALA A 193 -22.87 -5.46 -4.85
N HIS A 194 -22.71 -4.88 -6.03
CA HIS A 194 -23.49 -5.29 -7.21
C HIS A 194 -23.22 -6.75 -7.61
N THR A 195 -21.97 -7.20 -7.49
CA THR A 195 -21.54 -8.57 -7.78
C THR A 195 -22.18 -9.55 -6.79
N MET A 196 -22.16 -9.22 -5.49
CA MET A 196 -22.83 -10.02 -4.45
C MET A 196 -24.33 -10.13 -4.71
N ALA A 197 -25.00 -9.01 -4.99
CA ALA A 197 -26.44 -9.00 -5.24
C ALA A 197 -26.82 -9.89 -6.43
N LYS A 198 -26.07 -9.82 -7.53
CA LYS A 198 -26.27 -10.71 -8.70
C LYS A 198 -25.99 -12.18 -8.38
N ALA A 199 -24.99 -12.46 -7.55
CA ALA A 199 -24.69 -13.81 -7.07
C ALA A 199 -25.70 -14.33 -6.03
N GLY A 200 -26.64 -13.50 -5.59
CA GLY A 200 -27.66 -13.82 -4.59
C GLY A 200 -27.19 -13.67 -3.14
N TYR A 201 -25.98 -13.15 -2.90
CA TYR A 201 -25.52 -12.83 -1.55
C TYR A 201 -26.08 -11.49 -1.09
N ASN A 202 -26.27 -11.32 0.22
CA ASN A 202 -26.67 -10.04 0.79
C ASN A 202 -25.52 -9.02 0.65
N PRO A 203 -25.65 -7.97 -0.19
CA PRO A 203 -24.58 -7.01 -0.43
C PRO A 203 -24.18 -6.19 0.80
N LEU A 204 -25.06 -6.09 1.81
CA LEU A 204 -24.73 -5.39 3.07
C LEU A 204 -23.70 -6.15 3.92
N GLU A 205 -23.51 -7.45 3.71
CA GLU A 205 -22.55 -8.24 4.48
C GLU A 205 -21.09 -7.85 4.19
N LEU A 206 -20.80 -7.26 3.02
CA LEU A 206 -19.51 -6.63 2.74
C LEU A 206 -19.24 -5.51 3.76
N ALA A 207 -20.10 -4.49 3.82
CA ALA A 207 -19.87 -3.35 4.70
C ALA A 207 -19.95 -3.73 6.19
N ARG A 208 -20.86 -4.64 6.57
CA ARG A 208 -20.97 -5.13 7.94
C ARG A 208 -19.71 -5.84 8.41
N PHE A 209 -19.05 -6.59 7.53
CA PHE A 209 -17.77 -7.22 7.87
C PHE A 209 -16.68 -6.16 8.12
N PHE A 210 -16.56 -5.14 7.27
CA PHE A 210 -15.62 -4.05 7.49
C PHE A 210 -15.89 -3.28 8.80
N GLU A 211 -17.16 -2.96 9.10
CA GLU A 211 -17.54 -2.31 10.37
C GLU A 211 -17.21 -3.18 11.58
N LYS A 212 -17.41 -4.50 11.49
CA LYS A 212 -17.01 -5.45 12.52
C LYS A 212 -15.51 -5.36 12.79
N LEU A 213 -14.68 -5.40 11.74
CA LEU A 213 -13.23 -5.33 11.90
C LEU A 213 -12.77 -3.98 12.47
N GLU A 214 -13.39 -2.87 12.07
CA GLU A 214 -13.12 -1.53 12.62
C GLU A 214 -13.49 -1.46 14.11
N ALA A 215 -14.63 -2.02 14.50
CA ALA A 215 -15.06 -2.09 15.89
C ALA A 215 -14.15 -2.99 16.76
N GLU A 216 -13.69 -4.13 16.21
CA GLU A 216 -12.78 -5.05 16.91
C GLU A 216 -11.37 -4.46 17.05
N MET A 217 -10.90 -3.71 16.04
CA MET A 217 -9.64 -2.95 16.13
C MET A 217 -9.68 -1.91 17.25
N GLY A 218 -10.76 -1.11 17.33
CA GLY A 218 -10.91 -0.07 18.34
C GLY A 218 -10.98 -0.62 19.77
N LYS A 219 -11.47 -1.85 19.95
CA LYS A 219 -11.57 -2.52 21.25
C LYS A 219 -10.27 -3.21 21.67
N SER A 220 -9.58 -3.84 20.74
CA SER A 220 -8.52 -4.79 21.07
C SER A 220 -7.11 -4.27 20.81
N GLY A 221 -6.94 -3.13 20.10
CA GLY A 221 -5.64 -2.61 19.66
C GLY A 221 -4.80 -3.63 18.87
N SER A 222 -5.45 -4.68 18.35
CA SER A 222 -4.78 -5.90 17.93
C SER A 222 -4.23 -5.78 16.51
N SER A 223 -2.96 -6.12 16.33
CA SER A 223 -2.27 -6.17 15.04
C SER A 223 -2.94 -7.11 14.01
N LYS A 224 -3.81 -8.04 14.47
CA LYS A 224 -4.54 -8.99 13.61
C LYS A 224 -5.52 -8.33 12.64
N PHE A 225 -6.06 -7.15 13.00
CA PHE A 225 -7.02 -6.38 12.20
C PHE A 225 -6.37 -5.21 11.45
N ALA A 226 -5.22 -4.74 11.95
CA ALA A 226 -4.51 -3.56 11.45
C ALA A 226 -4.07 -3.73 9.99
N GLN A 227 -3.69 -4.95 9.61
CA GLN A 227 -3.28 -5.25 8.24
C GLN A 227 -4.39 -4.99 7.23
N PHE A 228 -5.56 -5.57 7.46
CA PHE A 228 -6.71 -5.46 6.55
C PHE A 228 -7.11 -4.01 6.30
N MET A 229 -7.21 -3.20 7.35
CA MET A 229 -7.59 -1.78 7.22
C MET A 229 -6.45 -0.90 6.71
N SER A 230 -5.19 -1.35 6.84
CA SER A 230 -4.03 -0.69 6.24
C SER A 230 -4.06 -0.85 4.73
N ASP A 231 -4.39 -2.04 4.24
CA ASP A 231 -4.43 -2.41 2.82
C ASP A 231 -5.70 -1.82 2.16
N HIS A 232 -6.82 -1.82 2.89
CA HIS A 232 -8.14 -1.32 2.46
C HIS A 232 -8.62 -0.13 3.31
N PRO A 233 -8.10 1.09 3.08
CA PRO A 233 -8.45 2.25 3.88
C PRO A 233 -9.95 2.55 3.79
N ASN A 234 -10.56 2.90 4.92
CA ASN A 234 -11.99 3.18 4.98
C ASN A 234 -12.37 4.39 4.07
N PRO A 235 -13.21 4.22 3.02
CA PRO A 235 -13.61 5.30 2.13
C PRO A 235 -14.66 6.25 2.75
N GLY A 236 -15.23 5.90 3.92
CA GLY A 236 -16.28 6.66 4.59
C GLY A 236 -17.33 5.72 5.16
N ASN A 237 -18.61 6.11 5.12
CA ASN A 237 -19.66 5.22 5.59
C ASN A 237 -20.00 4.15 4.52
N ARG A 238 -19.31 2.99 4.55
CA ARG A 238 -19.51 1.88 3.58
C ARG A 238 -20.96 1.37 3.60
N VAL A 239 -21.58 1.22 4.78
CA VAL A 239 -22.96 0.75 4.90
C VAL A 239 -23.92 1.70 4.20
N LYS A 240 -23.86 2.99 4.53
CA LYS A 240 -24.72 4.00 3.92
C LYS A 240 -24.54 4.06 2.39
N ALA A 241 -23.30 3.95 1.93
CA ALA A 241 -22.99 3.95 0.50
C ALA A 241 -23.60 2.74 -0.23
N ILE A 242 -23.58 1.54 0.37
CA ILE A 242 -24.23 0.36 -0.20
C ILE A 242 -25.76 0.47 -0.10
N GLU A 243 -26.30 0.92 1.04
CA GLU A 243 -27.73 1.14 1.25
C GLU A 243 -28.34 2.06 0.20
N ASP A 244 -27.65 3.16 -0.11
CA ASP A 244 -28.07 4.11 -1.14
C ASP A 244 -28.11 3.51 -2.54
N GLN A 245 -27.35 2.44 -2.77
CA GLN A 245 -27.27 1.76 -4.06
C GLN A 245 -28.16 0.51 -4.14
N LEU A 246 -28.64 -0.04 -3.01
CA LEU A 246 -29.54 -1.20 -2.97
C LEU A 246 -30.73 -1.10 -3.94
N PRO A 247 -31.42 0.06 -4.11
CA PRO A 247 -32.56 0.17 -5.02
C PRO A 247 -32.22 -0.12 -6.50
N TYR A 248 -30.95 0.01 -6.88
CA TYR A 248 -30.43 -0.16 -8.25
C TYR A 248 -29.69 -1.50 -8.47
N MET A 249 -29.61 -2.34 -7.45
CA MET A 249 -28.99 -3.67 -7.53
C MET A 249 -29.98 -4.75 -8.01
N ALA A 250 -29.44 -5.89 -8.43
CA ALA A 250 -30.25 -7.03 -8.86
C ALA A 250 -31.12 -7.52 -7.70
N ARG A 251 -32.44 -7.44 -7.84
CA ARG A 251 -33.39 -7.84 -6.79
C ARG A 251 -33.54 -9.36 -6.75
N GLY A 252 -33.47 -9.94 -5.56
CA GLY A 252 -33.72 -11.35 -5.34
C GLY A 252 -33.74 -11.71 -3.86
N PRO A 253 -34.09 -12.96 -3.50
CA PRO A 253 -33.89 -13.44 -2.15
C PRO A 253 -32.39 -13.51 -1.88
N TYR A 254 -31.88 -12.56 -1.10
CA TYR A 254 -30.49 -12.57 -0.68
C TYR A 254 -30.30 -13.55 0.48
N SER A 255 -29.24 -14.36 0.43
CA SER A 255 -28.84 -15.19 1.54
C SER A 255 -27.52 -14.72 2.14
N SER A 256 -27.40 -14.81 3.46
CA SER A 256 -26.12 -14.74 4.18
C SER A 256 -25.48 -16.11 4.40
N GLN A 257 -26.24 -17.19 4.20
CA GLN A 257 -25.84 -18.57 4.48
C GLN A 257 -26.18 -19.45 3.27
N MET A 258 -25.18 -19.71 2.41
CA MET A 258 -25.34 -20.62 1.26
C MET A 258 -24.52 -21.90 1.39
N GLY A 259 -23.64 -22.00 2.40
CA GLY A 259 -22.79 -23.16 2.66
C GLY A 259 -22.39 -23.29 4.13
N ASP A 260 -21.50 -24.24 4.41
CA ASP A 260 -21.19 -24.71 5.77
C ASP A 260 -19.94 -24.04 6.36
N LEU A 261 -20.02 -22.73 6.60
CA LEU A 261 -18.91 -21.95 7.17
C LEU A 261 -18.43 -22.53 8.51
N LYS A 262 -19.34 -23.01 9.37
CA LYS A 262 -18.99 -23.54 10.69
C LYS A 262 -18.08 -24.76 10.59
N ARG A 263 -18.38 -25.67 9.65
CA ARG A 263 -17.50 -26.82 9.38
C ARG A 263 -16.14 -26.37 8.86
N MET A 264 -16.09 -25.36 7.99
CA MET A 264 -14.82 -24.82 7.49
C MET A 264 -13.99 -24.17 8.61
N GLN A 265 -14.63 -23.43 9.52
CA GLN A 265 -13.98 -22.86 10.70
C GLN A 265 -13.41 -23.95 11.62
N ALA A 266 -14.17 -25.02 11.87
CA ALA A 266 -13.70 -26.17 12.63
C ALA A 266 -12.47 -26.84 11.97
N PHE A 267 -12.44 -26.94 10.64
CA PHE A 267 -11.25 -27.42 9.94
C PHE A 267 -10.05 -26.51 10.11
N VAL A 268 -10.25 -25.20 9.99
CA VAL A 268 -9.18 -24.21 10.18
C VAL A 268 -8.63 -24.26 11.60
N ASP A 269 -9.49 -24.43 12.61
CA ASP A 269 -9.10 -24.59 14.01
C ASP A 269 -8.31 -25.89 14.27
N GLY A 270 -8.57 -26.94 13.49
CA GLY A 270 -7.87 -28.22 13.55
C GLY A 270 -6.56 -28.29 12.74
N LEU A 271 -6.15 -27.22 12.05
CA LEU A 271 -4.91 -27.24 11.26
C LEU A 271 -3.67 -27.37 12.18
N PRO A 272 -2.70 -28.24 11.85
CA PRO A 272 -1.44 -28.31 12.58
C PRO A 272 -0.70 -26.98 12.44
N ALA A 273 0.17 -26.62 13.39
CA ALA A 273 0.98 -25.41 13.27
C ALA A 273 1.71 -25.38 11.92
N ALA A 274 1.63 -24.24 11.22
CA ALA A 274 2.28 -24.10 9.92
C ALA A 274 3.77 -24.46 10.05
N PRO A 275 4.34 -25.24 9.11
CA PRO A 275 5.76 -25.53 9.12
C PRO A 275 6.53 -24.22 9.14
N LYS A 276 7.50 -24.09 10.07
CA LYS A 276 8.43 -22.95 10.11
C LYS A 276 9.26 -22.95 8.82
N LYS A 277 8.76 -22.33 7.75
CA LYS A 277 9.59 -22.02 6.58
C LYS A 277 10.67 -21.08 7.06
N ALA A 278 11.94 -21.50 6.99
CA ALA A 278 13.07 -20.63 7.25
C ALA A 278 12.95 -19.43 6.29
N ALA A 279 12.80 -18.22 6.84
CA ALA A 279 12.77 -17.00 6.07
C ALA A 279 14.13 -16.82 5.37
N LYS A 280 14.26 -17.39 4.17
CA LYS A 280 15.29 -16.97 3.21
C LYS A 280 14.88 -15.57 2.75
N GLY A 281 15.82 -14.63 2.89
CA GLY A 281 15.59 -13.21 2.79
C GLY A 281 14.95 -12.74 1.48
N GLN A 282 14.47 -11.50 1.58
CA GLN A 282 13.88 -10.61 0.57
C GLN A 282 12.35 -10.69 0.38
N GLY A 283 11.72 -9.56 0.74
CA GLY A 283 10.58 -9.02 0.00
C GLY A 283 9.20 -9.19 0.63
N SER A 284 9.02 -8.89 1.92
CA SER A 284 7.67 -8.77 2.49
C SER A 284 6.99 -7.50 2.02
N SER A 285 5.82 -7.70 1.42
CA SER A 285 4.79 -6.75 1.04
C SER A 285 4.43 -5.76 2.16
N ALA A 286 4.20 -4.52 1.74
CA ALA A 286 3.91 -3.40 2.61
C ALA A 286 2.43 -3.37 3.02
N GLY A 287 2.14 -3.98 4.16
CA GLY A 287 1.21 -3.43 5.14
C GLY A 287 1.72 -3.85 6.51
N ALA A 288 1.80 -2.89 7.43
CA ALA A 288 2.25 -3.01 8.83
C ALA A 288 3.19 -4.20 9.16
N THR A 289 4.45 -4.13 8.73
CA THR A 289 5.50 -4.93 9.35
C THR A 289 5.60 -4.58 10.83
N ALA A 290 5.65 -5.57 11.71
CA ALA A 290 6.43 -5.42 12.94
C ALA A 290 7.78 -4.78 12.55
N PRO A 291 8.32 -3.82 13.32
CA PRO A 291 9.53 -3.09 12.94
C PRO A 291 10.55 -4.09 12.42
N ALA A 292 11.00 -3.89 11.17
CA ALA A 292 11.96 -4.77 10.54
C ALA A 292 13.08 -5.00 11.55
N GLN A 293 13.32 -6.25 11.94
CA GLN A 293 14.30 -6.55 12.99
C GLN A 293 15.63 -5.95 12.54
N LEU A 294 16.16 -5.04 13.37
CA LEU A 294 17.42 -4.39 13.04
C LEU A 294 18.48 -5.47 12.81
N PRO A 295 19.21 -5.41 11.69
CA PRO A 295 20.34 -6.27 11.47
C PRO A 295 21.26 -6.13 12.69
N ASN A 296 21.69 -7.24 13.28
CA ASN A 296 22.69 -7.21 14.34
C ASN A 296 24.09 -7.22 13.70
N ALA A 297 24.33 -6.35 12.73
CA ALA A 297 25.53 -6.40 11.90
C ALA A 297 26.73 -5.84 12.65
N GLN A 298 27.94 -6.23 12.23
CA GLN A 298 29.15 -5.64 12.77
C GLN A 298 29.34 -4.22 12.21
N LYS A 299 29.53 -3.24 13.10
CA LYS A 299 29.83 -1.86 12.69
C LYS A 299 31.16 -1.81 11.92
N PRO A 300 31.23 -1.12 10.77
CA PRO A 300 32.49 -0.80 10.12
C PRO A 300 33.43 -0.06 11.08
N ALA A 301 34.73 -0.37 11.00
CA ALA A 301 35.75 0.30 11.81
C ALA A 301 35.88 1.79 11.45
N SER A 302 35.70 2.11 10.17
CA SER A 302 35.64 3.48 9.67
C SER A 302 34.85 3.52 8.36
N VAL A 303 34.29 4.68 8.04
CA VAL A 303 33.59 4.92 6.78
C VAL A 303 34.33 6.07 6.07
N PRO A 304 34.98 5.81 4.92
CA PRO A 304 35.74 6.85 4.23
C PRO A 304 34.81 7.92 3.67
N VAL A 305 35.20 9.19 3.82
CA VAL A 305 34.47 10.33 3.27
C VAL A 305 35.42 11.15 2.40
N SER A 306 35.11 11.24 1.11
CA SER A 306 35.86 12.08 0.17
C SER A 306 35.64 13.56 0.48
N SER A 307 36.71 14.35 0.41
CA SER A 307 36.62 15.81 0.44
C SER A 307 36.07 16.40 -0.87
N SER A 308 36.14 15.63 -1.97
CA SER A 308 35.52 16.00 -3.24
C SER A 308 34.03 15.69 -3.20
N MET A 309 33.20 16.60 -3.71
CA MET A 309 31.75 16.44 -3.73
C MET A 309 31.24 16.23 -5.16
N LYS A 310 30.19 15.42 -5.30
CA LYS A 310 29.33 15.30 -6.48
C LYS A 310 27.98 15.95 -6.20
N THR A 311 27.19 16.23 -7.22
CA THR A 311 25.83 16.77 -7.07
C THR A 311 24.83 15.75 -7.55
N ALA A 312 23.86 15.42 -6.69
CA ALA A 312 22.66 14.66 -7.04
C ALA A 312 21.50 15.61 -7.31
N GLN A 313 20.56 15.16 -8.13
CA GLN A 313 19.31 15.86 -8.41
C GLN A 313 18.15 14.90 -8.20
N SER A 314 17.17 15.30 -7.39
CA SER A 314 15.95 14.50 -7.15
C SER A 314 14.78 15.43 -6.89
N ASN A 315 13.66 15.19 -7.59
CA ASN A 315 12.39 15.90 -7.37
C ASN A 315 12.47 17.44 -7.40
N GLY A 316 13.35 18.02 -8.24
CA GLY A 316 13.54 19.48 -8.32
C GLY A 316 14.41 20.06 -7.20
N LEU A 317 15.05 19.22 -6.39
CA LEU A 317 16.10 19.57 -5.44
C LEU A 317 17.46 19.12 -5.98
N THR A 318 18.49 19.94 -5.83
CA THR A 318 19.89 19.53 -6.00
C THR A 318 20.60 19.53 -4.65
N LEU A 319 21.50 18.56 -4.46
CA LEU A 319 22.24 18.35 -3.23
C LEU A 319 23.64 17.84 -3.55
N SER A 320 24.66 18.45 -2.97
CA SER A 320 26.03 17.94 -3.05
C SER A 320 26.29 16.89 -1.98
N TYR A 321 27.08 15.86 -2.32
CA TYR A 321 27.42 14.73 -1.46
C TYR A 321 28.85 14.21 -1.73
N PRO A 322 29.50 13.50 -0.79
CA PRO A 322 30.86 13.00 -0.98
C PRO A 322 30.99 12.10 -2.21
N SER A 323 32.03 12.32 -3.02
CA SER A 323 32.16 11.70 -4.35
C SER A 323 32.32 10.19 -4.35
N ASN A 324 32.70 9.62 -3.19
CA ASN A 324 32.86 8.19 -2.96
C ASN A 324 31.61 7.52 -2.37
N TRP A 325 30.52 8.26 -2.13
CA TRP A 325 29.24 7.67 -1.75
C TRP A 325 28.47 7.22 -2.98
N GLN A 326 27.64 6.20 -2.78
CA GLN A 326 26.79 5.61 -3.81
C GLN A 326 25.42 6.26 -3.77
N GLU A 327 25.00 6.67 -4.96
CA GLU A 327 23.67 7.18 -5.24
C GLU A 327 22.74 6.02 -5.62
N THR A 328 21.60 5.92 -4.93
CA THR A 328 20.57 4.94 -5.23
C THR A 328 19.22 5.62 -5.16
N THR A 329 18.44 5.52 -6.23
CA THR A 329 17.09 6.08 -6.28
C THR A 329 16.10 4.93 -6.31
N GLU A 330 15.21 4.88 -5.32
CA GLU A 330 14.14 3.90 -5.22
C GLU A 330 12.81 4.63 -5.05
N GLN A 331 11.86 4.35 -5.95
CA GLN A 331 10.55 5.01 -6.01
C GLN A 331 10.63 6.55 -6.09
N ASN A 332 10.56 7.22 -4.94
CA ASN A 332 10.55 8.68 -4.78
C ASN A 332 11.54 9.14 -3.68
N SER A 333 12.49 8.26 -3.33
CA SER A 333 13.53 8.46 -2.34
C SER A 333 14.90 8.37 -3.00
N LEU A 334 15.75 9.36 -2.74
CA LEU A 334 17.16 9.36 -3.13
C LEU A 334 18.00 9.04 -1.89
N THR A 335 18.75 7.94 -1.94
CA THR A 335 19.67 7.53 -0.89
C THR A 335 21.11 7.75 -1.34
N LEU A 336 21.85 8.54 -0.57
CA LEU A 336 23.27 8.80 -0.77
C LEU A 336 24.01 8.22 0.44
N ALA A 337 24.74 7.14 0.24
CA ALA A 337 25.38 6.43 1.33
C ALA A 337 26.71 5.79 0.89
N PRO A 338 27.72 5.73 1.77
CA PRO A 338 28.91 4.92 1.53
C PRO A 338 28.55 3.44 1.42
N ALA A 339 29.36 2.66 0.70
CA ALA A 339 29.08 1.25 0.43
C ALA A 339 28.95 0.44 1.74
N GLU A 340 29.86 0.71 2.69
CA GLU A 340 29.94 0.10 4.02
C GLU A 340 28.81 0.57 4.95
N GLY A 341 28.16 1.67 4.58
CA GLY A 341 27.07 2.28 5.33
C GLY A 341 25.70 1.65 5.11
N ARG A 342 25.60 0.70 4.18
CA ARG A 342 24.35 0.00 3.86
C ARG A 342 24.37 -1.40 4.48
N VAL A 343 23.33 -1.74 5.23
CA VAL A 343 23.21 -3.02 5.92
C VAL A 343 21.88 -3.67 5.52
N GLN A 344 21.93 -4.61 4.58
CA GLN A 344 20.72 -5.18 3.97
C GLN A 344 19.83 -4.06 3.39
N SER A 345 18.60 -3.92 3.87
CA SER A 345 17.66 -2.84 3.50
C SER A 345 17.78 -1.58 4.39
N PHE A 346 18.68 -1.55 5.36
CA PHE A 346 18.87 -0.44 6.30
C PHE A 346 20.05 0.44 5.90
N ILE A 347 19.98 1.70 6.29
CA ILE A 347 21.06 2.68 6.14
C ILE A 347 21.61 2.96 7.53
N GLY A 348 22.83 2.53 7.80
CA GLY A 348 23.55 2.86 9.03
C GLY A 348 24.38 4.14 8.91
N TYR A 349 24.75 4.53 7.68
CA TYR A 349 25.43 5.78 7.39
C TYR A 349 24.90 6.39 6.08
N GLY A 350 24.59 7.69 6.08
CA GLY A 350 24.30 8.42 4.85
C GLY A 350 23.12 9.37 4.99
N VAL A 351 22.46 9.67 3.86
CA VAL A 351 21.24 10.48 3.83
C VAL A 351 20.19 9.84 2.92
N MET A 352 18.95 9.92 3.35
CA MET A 352 17.77 9.63 2.53
C MET A 352 17.02 10.94 2.27
N VAL A 353 16.70 11.22 1.01
CA VAL A 353 15.99 12.43 0.57
C VAL A 353 14.63 12.02 0.02
N ASN A 354 13.56 12.51 0.62
CA ASN A 354 12.19 12.11 0.33
C ASN A 354 11.29 13.32 0.10
N LEU A 355 10.18 13.09 -0.59
CA LEU A 355 9.13 14.07 -0.82
C LEU A 355 7.79 13.55 -0.30
N ALA A 356 7.21 14.25 0.68
CA ALA A 356 5.84 14.04 1.14
C ALA A 356 4.92 15.11 0.52
N GLN A 357 3.78 14.70 -0.04
CA GLN A 357 2.76 15.65 -0.49
C GLN A 357 1.84 16.02 0.67
N ALA A 358 1.49 17.30 0.79
CA ALA A 358 0.43 17.71 1.71
C ALA A 358 -0.93 17.11 1.25
N PRO A 359 -1.87 16.82 2.16
CA PRO A 359 -3.21 16.38 1.81
C PRO A 359 -3.87 17.33 0.81
N SER A 360 -4.60 16.78 -0.17
CA SER A 360 -5.05 17.46 -1.41
C SER A 360 -5.49 18.92 -1.21
N GLY A 361 -4.68 19.86 -1.72
CA GLY A 361 -5.00 21.28 -1.81
C GLY A 361 -4.63 22.15 -0.60
N GLN A 362 -4.10 21.57 0.48
CA GLN A 362 -3.63 22.34 1.65
C GLN A 362 -2.17 22.79 1.48
N LYS A 363 -1.87 24.00 1.99
CA LYS A 363 -0.48 24.43 2.17
C LYS A 363 0.15 23.66 3.32
N VAL A 364 1.44 23.41 3.22
CA VAL A 364 2.25 22.84 4.29
C VAL A 364 2.17 23.73 5.53
N ASP A 365 1.82 23.12 6.66
CA ASP A 365 2.10 23.68 7.98
C ASP A 365 3.40 23.03 8.46
N LEU A 366 4.50 23.74 8.32
CA LEU A 366 5.83 23.18 8.55
C LEU A 366 5.98 22.56 9.96
N GLN A 367 5.39 23.16 10.99
CA GLN A 367 5.48 22.62 12.35
C GLN A 367 4.59 21.40 12.52
N GLN A 368 3.32 21.52 12.12
CA GLN A 368 2.35 20.43 12.28
C GLN A 368 2.71 19.21 11.43
N ASP A 369 3.11 19.42 10.18
CA ASP A 369 3.43 18.33 9.26
C ASP A 369 4.77 17.67 9.60
N THR A 370 5.73 18.42 10.14
CA THR A 370 6.94 17.84 10.74
C THR A 370 6.59 16.98 11.95
N GLN A 371 5.70 17.44 12.84
CA GLN A 371 5.29 16.66 13.99
C GLN A 371 4.59 15.34 13.58
N LYS A 372 3.71 15.38 12.57
CA LYS A 372 3.08 14.17 12.00
C LYS A 372 4.12 13.22 11.42
N LEU A 373 5.09 13.74 10.67
CA LEU A 373 6.18 12.95 10.10
C LEU A 373 6.97 12.24 11.20
N LEU A 374 7.41 12.97 12.22
CA LEU A 374 8.17 12.42 13.35
C LEU A 374 7.37 11.37 14.13
N GLN A 375 6.07 11.59 14.32
CA GLN A 375 5.17 10.59 14.93
C GLN A 375 5.09 9.32 14.09
N SER A 376 4.97 9.45 12.77
CA SER A 376 4.93 8.30 11.87
C SER A 376 6.23 7.50 11.88
N MET A 377 7.39 8.18 11.96
CA MET A 377 8.70 7.54 12.06
C MET A 377 8.86 6.82 13.41
N ALA A 378 8.45 7.45 14.52
CA ALA A 378 8.51 6.83 15.85
C ALA A 378 7.56 5.63 16.00
N GLN A 379 6.42 5.62 15.30
CA GLN A 379 5.52 4.47 15.26
C GLN A 379 6.14 3.27 14.52
N GLN A 380 6.97 3.53 13.52
CA GLN A 380 7.64 2.50 12.72
C GLN A 380 8.96 2.04 13.36
N ASN A 381 9.58 2.87 14.20
CA ASN A 381 10.82 2.57 14.90
C ASN A 381 10.65 2.84 16.41
N ALA A 382 10.34 1.78 17.17
CA ALA A 382 10.03 1.88 18.60
C ALA A 382 11.20 2.44 19.46
N GLY A 383 12.44 2.38 18.95
CA GLY A 383 13.63 2.97 19.59
C GLY A 383 13.86 4.45 19.30
N MET A 384 13.16 5.00 18.30
CA MET A 384 13.35 6.38 17.83
C MET A 384 12.69 7.39 18.76
N LYS A 385 13.48 8.34 19.26
CA LYS A 385 13.03 9.41 20.16
C LYS A 385 13.61 10.75 19.75
N VAL A 386 12.82 11.81 19.89
CA VAL A 386 13.31 13.19 19.75
C VAL A 386 14.29 13.47 20.90
N VAL A 387 15.53 13.82 20.55
CA VAL A 387 16.60 14.12 21.51
C VAL A 387 16.74 15.63 21.70
N GLU A 388 16.50 16.42 20.64
CA GLU A 388 16.52 17.88 20.69
C GLU A 388 15.27 18.45 20.01
N GLN A 389 14.77 19.58 20.54
CA GLN A 389 13.60 20.26 19.99
C GLN A 389 13.85 20.74 18.57
N PRO A 390 12.84 20.72 17.68
CA PRO A 390 12.99 21.20 16.30
C PRO A 390 13.49 22.65 16.25
N GLN A 391 14.59 22.88 15.54
CA GLN A 391 15.16 24.21 15.32
C GLN A 391 14.72 24.76 13.97
N GLN A 392 14.24 26.01 13.94
CA GLN A 392 13.91 26.71 12.70
C GLN A 392 15.18 27.20 12.00
N VAL A 393 15.29 26.88 10.72
CA VAL A 393 16.40 27.30 9.86
C VAL A 393 15.86 27.70 8.48
N THR A 394 16.73 28.23 7.63
CA THR A 394 16.45 28.49 6.21
C THR A 394 17.38 27.66 5.34
N ILE A 395 16.82 26.88 4.43
CA ILE A 395 17.57 26.00 3.52
C ILE A 395 17.10 26.28 2.09
N GLY A 396 18.03 26.57 1.18
CA GLY A 396 17.70 26.89 -0.21
C GLY A 396 16.67 28.02 -0.36
N GLY A 397 16.67 28.99 0.56
CA GLY A 397 15.69 30.10 0.60
C GLY A 397 14.30 29.73 1.12
N SER A 398 14.08 28.49 1.56
CA SER A 398 12.80 28.00 2.10
C SER A 398 12.88 27.82 3.62
N LYS A 399 11.74 27.97 4.30
CA LYS A 399 11.62 27.68 5.73
C LYS A 399 11.82 26.19 5.96
N ALA A 400 12.58 25.84 6.99
CA ALA A 400 12.88 24.46 7.32
C ALA A 400 12.96 24.25 8.84
N LEU A 401 12.77 22.99 9.25
CA LEU A 401 13.04 22.54 10.62
C LEU A 401 14.14 21.47 10.59
N VAL A 402 15.02 21.52 11.59
CA VAL A 402 16.02 20.48 11.85
C VAL A 402 15.70 19.86 13.20
N THR A 403 15.50 18.54 13.23
CA THR A 403 15.20 17.79 14.45
C THR A 403 16.21 16.67 14.60
N LYS A 404 16.81 16.57 15.78
CA LYS A 404 17.73 15.47 16.12
C LYS A 404 16.97 14.39 16.88
N LEU A 405 17.07 13.17 16.37
CA LEU A 405 16.51 11.97 16.97
C LEU A 405 17.64 11.02 17.34
N GLY A 406 17.35 10.11 18.27
CA GLY A 406 18.20 8.98 18.58
C GLY A 406 17.39 7.70 18.47
N SER A 407 17.93 6.71 17.76
CA SER A 407 17.25 5.45 17.48
C SER A 407 18.20 4.25 17.65
N ASP A 408 17.67 3.05 17.51
CA ASP A 408 18.46 1.82 17.54
C ASP A 408 19.13 1.61 16.17
N SER A 409 20.40 1.24 16.16
CA SER A 409 21.19 1.13 14.93
C SER A 409 21.13 -0.27 14.31
N PRO A 410 21.29 -0.44 12.99
CA PRO A 410 21.50 -1.75 12.35
C PRO A 410 22.88 -2.35 12.66
N TYR A 411 23.62 -1.78 13.61
CA TYR A 411 24.88 -2.30 14.09
C TYR A 411 24.77 -2.75 15.55
N ALA A 412 25.31 -3.94 15.82
CA ALA A 412 25.22 -4.60 17.11
C ALA A 412 25.65 -3.69 18.27
N GLY A 413 24.78 -3.59 19.29
CA GLY A 413 25.07 -2.87 20.53
C GLY A 413 25.29 -1.36 20.37
N THR A 414 24.87 -0.77 19.25
CA THR A 414 25.11 0.64 18.93
C THR A 414 23.79 1.38 18.75
N ARG A 415 23.75 2.64 19.20
CA ARG A 415 22.66 3.59 18.93
C ARG A 415 23.06 4.50 17.77
N GLU A 416 22.09 5.09 17.09
CA GLU A 416 22.35 6.05 16.03
C GLU A 416 21.70 7.40 16.27
N VAL A 417 22.24 8.41 15.59
CA VAL A 417 21.73 9.78 15.56
C VAL A 417 21.13 10.00 14.19
N ASP A 418 19.85 10.39 14.18
CA ASP A 418 19.13 10.78 12.98
C ASP A 418 18.91 12.30 12.97
N ILE A 419 19.33 12.98 11.91
CA ILE A 419 18.99 14.38 11.69
C ILE A 419 17.90 14.45 10.63
N VAL A 420 16.69 14.77 11.07
CA VAL A 420 15.55 14.98 10.20
C VAL A 420 15.46 16.45 9.84
N VAL A 421 15.61 16.76 8.55
CA VAL A 421 15.45 18.10 8.00
C VAL A 421 14.16 18.13 7.21
N THR A 422 13.19 18.95 7.58
CA THR A 422 11.95 19.16 6.82
C THR A 422 11.94 20.54 6.19
N ILE A 423 11.49 20.66 4.94
CA ILE A 423 11.56 21.91 4.16
C ILE A 423 10.21 22.18 3.48
N ASP A 424 9.65 23.34 3.76
CA ASP A 424 8.38 23.81 3.19
C ASP A 424 8.55 24.25 1.74
N ARG A 425 7.79 23.64 0.83
CA ARG A 425 7.70 24.01 -0.60
C ARG A 425 6.28 24.37 -1.03
N GLY A 426 5.50 24.96 -0.12
CA GLY A 426 4.15 25.43 -0.38
C GLY A 426 3.13 24.31 -0.26
N THR A 427 3.04 23.43 -1.24
CA THR A 427 2.08 22.30 -1.25
C THR A 427 2.74 20.94 -0.99
N SER A 428 4.05 20.93 -0.80
CA SER A 428 4.83 19.71 -0.59
C SER A 428 5.86 19.93 0.52
N LEU A 429 6.08 18.90 1.33
CA LEU A 429 7.08 18.87 2.39
C LEU A 429 8.24 17.97 1.92
N PHE A 430 9.39 18.56 1.66
CA PHE A 430 10.62 17.77 1.51
C PHE A 430 11.10 17.35 2.88
N TYR A 431 11.63 16.14 2.99
CA TYR A 431 12.38 15.76 4.17
C TYR A 431 13.63 14.94 3.84
N LEU A 432 14.70 15.22 4.60
CA LEU A 432 15.95 14.49 4.56
C LEU A 432 16.17 13.84 5.91
N VAL A 433 16.71 12.61 5.92
CA VAL A 433 17.12 11.91 7.13
C VAL A 433 18.59 11.56 6.99
N PHE A 434 19.45 12.25 7.73
CA PHE A 434 20.86 11.90 7.85
C PHE A 434 21.03 10.92 8.99
N VAL A 435 21.75 9.82 8.77
CA VAL A 435 21.92 8.73 9.73
C VAL A 435 23.39 8.47 9.96
N ALA A 436 23.80 8.35 11.22
CA ALA A 436 25.11 7.84 11.60
C ALA A 436 25.08 7.21 13.00
N PRO A 437 25.89 6.18 13.29
CA PRO A 437 26.03 5.65 14.64
C PRO A 437 26.57 6.72 15.58
N GLU A 438 26.05 6.76 16.81
CA GLU A 438 26.36 7.78 17.81
C GLU A 438 27.87 8.02 18.02
N PRO A 439 28.74 6.98 18.06
CA PRO A 439 30.20 7.18 18.20
C PRO A 439 30.87 7.88 17.00
N ASP A 440 30.27 7.82 15.82
CA ASP A 440 30.83 8.36 14.58
C ASP A 440 30.15 9.65 14.11
N TYR A 441 28.99 10.01 14.70
CA TYR A 441 28.21 11.18 14.29
C TYR A 441 29.04 12.47 14.28
N ALA A 442 29.84 12.74 15.32
CA ALA A 442 30.65 13.96 15.41
C ALA A 442 31.64 14.14 14.24
N LYS A 443 32.08 13.04 13.61
CA LYS A 443 32.98 13.09 12.44
C LYS A 443 32.21 13.37 11.14
N LEU A 444 30.95 12.95 11.07
CA LEU A 444 30.09 13.08 9.89
C LEU A 444 29.25 14.35 9.89
N GLU A 445 29.01 14.93 11.06
CA GLU A 445 28.24 16.16 11.21
C GLU A 445 28.72 17.31 10.30
N PRO A 446 30.03 17.63 10.18
CA PRO A 446 30.48 18.67 9.24
C PRO A 446 30.10 18.37 7.78
N VAL A 447 30.12 17.09 7.40
CA VAL A 447 29.75 16.62 6.07
C VAL A 447 28.25 16.80 5.86
N PHE A 448 27.41 16.35 6.80
CA PHE A 448 25.96 16.54 6.75
C PHE A 448 25.56 18.02 6.71
N GLN A 449 26.27 18.88 7.44
CA GLN A 449 26.06 20.33 7.39
C GLN A 449 26.45 20.90 6.01
N GLN A 450 27.58 20.47 5.44
CA GLN A 450 28.00 20.88 4.10
C GLN A 450 26.98 20.45 3.03
N MET A 451 26.50 19.21 3.12
CA MET A 451 25.42 18.67 2.29
C MET A 451 24.17 19.54 2.41
N THR A 452 23.68 19.77 3.63
CA THR A 452 22.49 20.59 3.88
C THR A 452 22.61 22.02 3.31
N ARG A 453 23.77 22.66 3.45
CA ARG A 453 24.03 24.01 2.90
C ARG A 453 24.07 24.05 1.37
N SER A 454 24.35 22.91 0.73
CA SER A 454 24.40 22.81 -0.74
C SER A 454 23.02 22.67 -1.38
N ILE A 455 21.96 22.41 -0.59
CA ILE A 455 20.61 22.22 -1.10
C ILE A 455 20.15 23.45 -1.89
N ARG A 456 19.71 23.23 -3.13
CA ARG A 456 19.02 24.23 -3.96
C ARG A 456 17.74 23.64 -4.51
N PHE A 457 16.75 24.49 -4.69
CA PHE A 457 15.50 24.15 -5.35
C PHE A 457 15.51 24.76 -6.74
N GLN A 458 15.10 23.98 -7.74
CA GLN A 458 14.93 24.41 -9.12
C GLN A 458 13.53 24.93 -9.39
#